data_AF-A0A813IYS5-F1
#
_entry.id   AF-A0A813IYS5-F1
#
_cell.length_a   1.000
_cell.length_b   1.000
_cell.length_c   1.000
_cell.angle_alpha   90.00
_cell.angle_beta   90.00
_cell.angle_gamma   90.00
#
_symmetry.space_group_name_H-M   'P 1'
#
loop_
_entity.id
_entity.type
_entity.pdbx_description
1 polymer ?
#
loop_
_entity_poly.entity_id
_entity_poly.type
_entity_poly.pdbx_seq_one_letter_code
_entity_poly.pdbx_strand_id
1 'polypeptide(L)'
;AIFCLVITQGLQIWAPKVQGNIFDGIIGYLKDPEKSDGRQAFEKAMVTYLIVNVLQGAFSGLKALAQELVMRRIACIVRLKLFASVIQMDISFFDAMHTGQLTSRLTNDASQMVQPLGTLMNDLLANLLLLVGGMAMAFTTSWKLSILALTIVPPITYCYRAYAKWGRGVNRSIYCAFGEANSTAT
;
A
#
# COMPACT_ATOMS: atom_id res chain seq x y z
N ALA A 1 5.85 -12.86 -7.01
CA ALA A 1 5.31 -11.64 -6.36
C ALA A 1 4.47 -11.97 -5.13
N ILE A 2 3.38 -12.75 -5.25
CA ILE A 2 2.45 -13.05 -4.13
C ILE A 2 3.15 -13.74 -2.94
N PHE A 3 4.01 -14.73 -3.20
CA PHE A 3 4.74 -15.42 -2.12
C PHE A 3 5.68 -14.48 -1.32
N CYS A 4 6.40 -13.59 -2.01
CA CYS A 4 7.26 -12.58 -1.39
C CYS A 4 6.42 -11.53 -0.62
N LEU A 5 5.24 -11.19 -1.13
CA LEU A 5 4.24 -10.39 -0.43
C LEU A 5 3.82 -11.03 0.90
N VAL A 6 3.46 -12.31 0.89
CA VAL A 6 3.06 -13.02 2.11
C VAL A 6 4.19 -13.06 3.13
N ILE A 7 5.43 -13.34 2.70
CA ILE A 7 6.60 -13.36 3.58
C ILE A 7 6.85 -11.99 4.21
N THR A 8 6.83 -10.92 3.42
CA THR A 8 7.05 -9.56 3.93
C THR A 8 5.97 -9.12 4.91
N GLN A 9 4.70 -9.42 4.64
CA GLN A 9 3.60 -9.12 5.56
C GLN A 9 3.70 -9.96 6.85
N GLY A 10 4.07 -11.23 6.74
CA GLY A 10 4.29 -12.10 7.91
C GLY A 10 5.40 -11.58 8.83
N LEU A 11 6.54 -11.16 8.25
CA LEU A 11 7.64 -10.51 8.99
C LEU A 11 7.19 -9.21 9.66
N GLN A 12 6.40 -8.41 8.95
CA GLN A 12 5.87 -7.15 9.47
C GLN A 12 4.90 -7.36 10.65
N ILE A 13 4.10 -8.43 10.63
CA ILE A 13 3.23 -8.82 11.76
C ILE A 13 4.05 -9.37 12.94
N TRP A 14 5.22 -9.93 12.69
CA TRP A 14 6.08 -10.48 13.75
C TRP A 14 6.89 -9.40 14.50
N ALA A 15 7.21 -8.29 13.83
CA ALA A 15 8.02 -7.21 14.40
C ALA A 15 7.49 -6.65 15.76
N PRO A 16 6.18 -6.41 15.95
CA PRO A 16 5.66 -5.96 17.25
C PRO A 16 5.91 -6.95 18.39
N LYS A 17 5.91 -8.27 18.10
CA LYS A 17 6.20 -9.30 19.12
C LYS A 17 7.66 -9.27 19.55
N VAL A 18 8.57 -9.09 18.59
CA VAL A 18 10.00 -8.92 18.88
C VAL A 18 10.23 -7.67 19.72
N GLN A 19 9.54 -6.58 19.39
CA GLN A 19 9.62 -5.33 20.14
C GLN A 19 9.09 -5.49 21.58
N GLY A 20 8.00 -6.24 21.78
CA GLY A 20 7.49 -6.60 23.10
C GLY A 20 8.51 -7.34 23.97
N ASN A 21 9.19 -8.34 23.40
CA ASN A 21 10.23 -9.10 24.12
C ASN A 21 11.42 -8.22 24.55
N ILE A 22 11.75 -7.16 23.80
CA ILE A 22 12.79 -6.20 24.17
C ILE A 22 12.35 -5.38 25.39
N PHE A 23 11.10 -4.87 25.37
CA PHE A 23 10.54 -4.11 26.50
C PHE A 23 10.45 -4.97 27.76
N ASP A 24 10.00 -6.21 27.65
CA ASP A 24 9.95 -7.13 28.78
C ASP A 24 11.35 -7.44 29.33
N GLY A 25 12.36 -7.56 28.46
CA GLY A 25 13.76 -7.70 28.86
C GLY A 25 14.30 -6.49 29.63
N ILE A 26 13.95 -5.27 29.21
CA ILE A 26 14.33 -4.02 29.91
C ILE A 26 13.60 -3.90 31.26
N ILE A 27 12.30 -4.19 31.29
CA ILE A 27 11.49 -4.12 32.52
C ILE A 27 11.97 -5.18 33.54
N GLY A 28 12.32 -6.38 33.07
CA GLY A 28 12.94 -7.42 33.90
C GLY A 28 14.29 -6.99 34.47
N TYR A 29 15.12 -6.30 33.69
CA TYR A 29 16.41 -5.74 34.14
C TYR A 29 16.23 -4.63 35.20
N LEU A 30 15.21 -3.79 35.06
CA LEU A 30 14.89 -2.73 36.03
C LEU A 30 14.34 -3.28 37.36
N LYS A 31 13.74 -4.48 37.35
CA LYS A 31 13.14 -5.09 38.54
C LYS A 31 14.14 -5.87 39.39
N ASP A 32 15.15 -6.50 38.79
CA ASP A 32 16.19 -7.28 39.47
C ASP A 32 17.61 -6.90 38.96
N PRO A 33 18.24 -5.83 39.49
CA PRO A 33 19.51 -5.30 39.00
C PRO A 33 20.75 -6.15 39.32
N GLU A 34 20.63 -7.20 40.13
CA GLU A 34 21.77 -7.99 40.65
C GLU A 34 22.13 -9.22 39.78
N LYS A 35 21.29 -9.59 38.79
CA LYS A 35 21.61 -10.68 37.86
C LYS A 35 22.45 -10.19 36.67
N SER A 36 23.73 -10.54 36.70
CA SER A 36 24.71 -10.46 35.59
C SER A 36 24.19 -10.97 34.22
N ASP A 37 23.14 -11.81 34.21
CA ASP A 37 22.50 -12.34 32.99
C ASP A 37 21.66 -11.32 32.20
N GLY A 38 21.27 -10.19 32.80
CA GLY A 38 20.41 -9.20 32.14
C GLY A 38 21.04 -8.53 30.91
N ARG A 39 22.38 -8.39 30.88
CA ARG A 39 23.11 -7.89 29.71
C ARG A 39 23.03 -8.83 28.52
N GLN A 40 23.12 -10.15 28.74
CA GLN A 40 23.09 -11.13 27.64
C GLN A 40 21.67 -11.29 27.05
N ALA A 41 20.63 -11.20 27.88
CA ALA A 41 19.25 -11.19 27.41
C ALA A 41 18.96 -9.95 26.55
N PHE A 42 19.46 -8.78 26.98
CA PHE A 42 19.33 -7.54 26.23
C PHE A 42 20.12 -7.57 24.91
N GLU A 43 21.37 -8.03 24.93
CA GLU A 43 22.22 -8.15 23.75
C GLU A 43 21.59 -9.12 22.72
N LYS A 44 21.10 -10.28 23.15
CA LYS A 44 20.40 -11.23 22.26
C LYS A 44 19.10 -10.64 21.69
N ALA A 45 18.34 -9.89 22.48
CA ALA A 45 17.11 -9.25 22.01
C ALA A 45 17.41 -8.16 20.95
N MET A 46 18.46 -7.36 21.17
CA MET A 46 18.87 -6.31 20.25
C MET A 46 19.45 -6.87 18.94
N VAL A 47 20.28 -7.93 19.02
CA VAL A 47 20.81 -8.63 17.83
C VAL A 47 19.69 -9.28 17.02
N THR A 48 18.71 -9.92 17.70
CA THR A 48 17.54 -10.51 17.02
C THR A 48 16.73 -9.44 16.28
N TYR A 49 16.52 -8.27 16.88
CA TYR A 49 15.82 -7.15 16.25
C TYR A 49 16.55 -6.61 15.01
N LEU A 50 17.88 -6.45 15.09
CA LEU A 50 18.69 -6.03 13.94
C LEU A 50 18.60 -7.03 12.78
N ILE A 51 18.73 -8.33 13.06
CA ILE A 51 18.64 -9.37 12.03
C ILE A 51 17.26 -9.34 11.35
N VAL A 52 16.17 -9.17 12.13
CA VAL A 52 14.81 -9.10 11.59
C VAL A 52 14.61 -7.89 10.69
N ASN A 53 15.11 -6.71 11.07
CA ASN A 53 14.97 -5.49 10.26
C ASN A 53 15.78 -5.58 8.96
N VAL A 54 17.01 -6.10 9.02
CA VAL A 54 17.84 -6.29 7.82
C VAL A 54 17.18 -7.29 6.87
N LEU A 55 16.67 -8.39 7.41
CA LEU A 55 15.97 -9.41 6.63
C LEU A 55 14.67 -8.84 6.02
N GLN A 56 13.87 -8.12 6.81
CA GLN A 56 12.68 -7.42 6.33
C GLN A 56 13.01 -6.44 5.20
N GLY A 57 14.08 -5.64 5.34
CA GLY A 57 14.54 -4.71 4.32
C GLY A 57 14.90 -5.42 3.01
N ALA A 58 15.66 -6.52 3.09
CA ALA A 58 16.04 -7.31 1.91
C ALA A 58 14.81 -7.89 1.19
N PHE A 59 13.87 -8.49 1.92
CA PHE A 59 12.64 -9.03 1.34
C PHE A 59 11.71 -7.93 0.78
N SER A 60 11.63 -6.78 1.44
CA SER A 60 10.85 -5.63 0.95
C SER A 60 11.41 -5.08 -0.36
N GLY A 61 12.73 -4.96 -0.46
CA GLY A 61 13.41 -4.57 -1.71
C GLY A 61 13.13 -5.55 -2.85
N LEU A 62 13.25 -6.86 -2.60
CA LEU A 62 12.93 -7.88 -3.60
C LEU A 62 11.47 -7.83 -4.05
N LYS A 63 10.54 -7.59 -3.11
CA LYS A 63 9.11 -7.42 -3.40
C LYS A 63 8.88 -6.23 -4.33
N ALA A 64 9.49 -5.08 -4.04
CA ALA A 64 9.34 -3.86 -4.83
C ALA A 64 9.80 -4.06 -6.27
N LEU A 65 10.97 -4.69 -6.46
CA LEU A 65 11.47 -5.04 -7.80
C LEU A 65 10.50 -5.97 -8.55
N ALA A 66 10.02 -7.02 -7.88
CA ALA A 66 9.08 -7.96 -8.49
C ALA A 66 7.77 -7.29 -8.91
N GLN A 67 7.26 -6.34 -8.11
CA GLN A 67 6.04 -5.58 -8.42
C GLN A 67 6.24 -4.67 -9.62
N GLU A 68 7.36 -3.97 -9.68
CA GLU A 68 7.67 -3.11 -10.81
C GLU A 68 7.78 -3.89 -12.13
N LEU A 69 8.40 -5.07 -12.09
CA LEU A 69 8.49 -5.95 -13.27
C LEU A 69 7.11 -6.42 -13.75
N VAL A 70 6.23 -6.84 -12.84
CA VAL A 70 4.85 -7.22 -13.18
C VAL A 70 4.13 -6.04 -13.82
N MET A 71 4.33 -4.84 -13.27
CA MET A 71 3.66 -3.65 -13.74
C MET A 71 4.09 -3.24 -15.16
N ARG A 72 5.40 -3.29 -15.42
CA ARG A 72 5.96 -3.06 -16.76
C ARG A 72 5.42 -4.07 -17.78
N ARG A 73 5.25 -5.35 -17.39
CA ARG A 73 4.66 -6.38 -18.27
C ARG A 73 3.21 -6.09 -18.62
N ILE A 74 2.38 -5.74 -17.64
CA ILE A 74 0.97 -5.41 -17.88
C ILE A 74 0.86 -4.21 -18.81
N ALA A 75 1.66 -3.16 -18.58
CA ALA A 75 1.69 -1.98 -19.44
C ALA A 75 2.08 -2.32 -20.89
N CYS A 76 3.05 -3.20 -21.08
CA CYS A 76 3.46 -3.68 -22.41
C CYS A 76 2.30 -4.41 -23.13
N ILE A 77 1.62 -5.34 -22.45
CA ILE A 77 0.50 -6.09 -23.02
C ILE A 77 -0.63 -5.16 -23.45
N VAL A 78 -0.98 -4.18 -22.63
CA VAL A 78 -2.04 -3.20 -22.95
C VAL A 78 -1.65 -2.36 -24.16
N ARG A 79 -0.40 -1.86 -24.22
CA ARG A 79 0.09 -1.09 -25.37
C ARG A 79 0.07 -1.91 -26.66
N LEU A 80 0.48 -3.17 -26.61
CA LEU A 80 0.45 -4.06 -27.78
C LEU A 80 -0.98 -4.33 -28.27
N LYS A 81 -1.93 -4.56 -27.35
CA LYS A 81 -3.35 -4.74 -27.71
C LYS A 81 -3.96 -3.48 -28.31
N LEU A 82 -3.67 -2.32 -27.73
CA LEU A 82 -4.13 -1.04 -28.27
C LEU A 82 -3.54 -0.78 -29.65
N PHE A 83 -2.24 -1.03 -29.83
CA PHE A 83 -1.57 -0.87 -31.11
C PHE A 83 -2.19 -1.78 -32.20
N ALA A 84 -2.43 -3.05 -31.88
CA ALA A 84 -3.10 -3.99 -32.78
C ALA A 84 -4.51 -3.52 -33.17
N SER A 85 -5.26 -2.96 -32.21
CA SER A 85 -6.59 -2.41 -32.46
C SER A 85 -6.56 -1.15 -33.34
N VAL A 86 -5.56 -0.29 -33.17
CA VAL A 86 -5.42 0.95 -33.96
C VAL A 86 -5.11 0.63 -35.42
N ILE A 87 -4.30 -0.39 -35.70
CA ILE A 87 -3.96 -0.79 -37.08
C ILE A 87 -5.21 -1.27 -37.87
N GLN A 88 -6.22 -1.80 -37.19
CA GLN A 88 -7.44 -2.32 -37.83
C GLN A 88 -8.51 -1.25 -38.05
N MET A 89 -8.23 0.01 -37.74
CA MET A 89 -9.22 1.10 -37.80
C MET A 89 -9.34 1.70 -39.20
N ASP A 90 -10.50 2.28 -39.52
CA ASP A 90 -10.79 2.83 -40.86
C ASP A 90 -9.93 4.03 -41.24
N ILE A 91 -9.70 4.23 -42.55
CA ILE A 91 -8.89 5.35 -43.08
C ILE A 91 -9.42 6.73 -42.63
N SER A 92 -10.75 6.86 -42.50
CA SER A 92 -11.41 8.09 -42.05
C SER A 92 -11.02 8.49 -40.62
N PHE A 93 -10.61 7.55 -39.78
CA PHE A 93 -10.11 7.85 -38.44
C PHE A 93 -8.71 8.46 -38.49
N PHE A 94 -7.87 7.99 -39.42
CA PHE A 94 -6.52 8.50 -39.60
C PHE A 94 -6.51 9.90 -40.22
N ASP A 95 -7.47 10.22 -41.09
CA ASP A 95 -7.61 11.56 -41.66
C ASP A 95 -8.03 12.60 -40.61
N ALA A 96 -8.73 12.19 -39.55
CA ALA A 96 -9.21 13.06 -38.49
C ALA A 96 -8.17 13.34 -37.38
N MET A 97 -7.09 12.57 -37.29
CA MET A 97 -6.16 12.60 -36.15
C MET A 97 -4.70 12.70 -36.58
N HIS A 98 -3.98 13.69 -36.03
CA HIS A 98 -2.55 13.85 -36.27
C HIS A 98 -1.75 12.68 -35.67
N THR A 99 -0.75 12.18 -36.41
CA THR A 99 0.12 11.06 -35.99
C THR A 99 0.76 11.29 -34.61
N GLY A 100 1.16 12.53 -34.29
CA GLY A 100 1.72 12.87 -32.97
C GLY A 100 0.72 12.76 -31.81
N GLN A 101 -0.55 13.10 -32.05
CA GLN A 101 -1.62 12.95 -31.06
C GLN A 101 -1.95 11.47 -30.83
N LEU A 102 -1.93 10.67 -31.89
CA LEU A 102 -2.15 9.22 -31.83
C LEU A 102 -1.09 8.52 -30.96
N THR A 103 0.19 8.84 -31.19
CA THR A 103 1.31 8.30 -30.41
C THR A 103 1.26 8.73 -28.94
N SER A 104 0.87 9.99 -28.68
CA SER A 104 0.70 10.51 -27.33
C SER A 104 -0.42 9.76 -26.59
N ARG A 105 -1.60 9.59 -27.20
CA ARG A 105 -2.72 8.83 -26.61
C ARG A 105 -2.35 7.37 -26.36
N LEU A 106 -1.71 6.72 -27.35
CA LEU A 106 -1.30 5.33 -27.23
C LEU A 106 -0.29 5.10 -26.09
N THR A 107 0.54 6.10 -25.78
CA THR A 107 1.59 5.96 -24.75
C THR A 107 1.13 6.47 -23.39
N ASN A 108 0.60 7.70 -23.34
CA ASN A 108 0.22 8.42 -22.13
C ASN A 108 -1.09 7.89 -21.58
N ASP A 109 -2.17 7.88 -22.36
CA ASP A 109 -3.49 7.44 -21.86
C ASP A 109 -3.44 5.96 -21.47
N ALA A 110 -2.78 5.13 -22.28
CA ALA A 110 -2.58 3.72 -21.94
C ALA A 110 -1.79 3.55 -20.63
N SER A 111 -0.76 4.36 -20.39
CA SER A 111 0.00 4.31 -19.14
C SER A 111 -0.80 4.81 -17.94
N GLN A 112 -1.58 5.88 -18.11
CA GLN A 112 -2.44 6.42 -17.05
C GLN A 112 -3.56 5.46 -16.68
N MET A 113 -4.06 4.65 -17.62
CA MET A 113 -5.03 3.59 -17.32
C MET A 113 -4.41 2.42 -16.57
N VAL A 114 -3.19 2.00 -16.94
CA VAL A 114 -2.55 0.81 -16.35
C VAL A 114 -1.97 1.09 -14.96
N GLN A 115 -1.39 2.27 -14.74
CA GLN A 115 -0.74 2.63 -13.47
C GLN A 115 -1.59 2.38 -12.21
N PRO A 116 -2.82 2.91 -12.10
CA PRO A 116 -3.63 2.68 -10.91
C PRO A 116 -4.08 1.22 -10.79
N LEU A 117 -4.30 0.52 -11.90
CA LEU A 117 -4.81 -0.85 -11.89
C LEU A 117 -3.87 -1.80 -11.16
N GLY A 118 -2.59 -1.82 -11.52
CA GLY A 118 -1.65 -2.75 -10.90
C GLY A 118 -1.09 -2.29 -9.55
N THR A 119 -1.06 -1.00 -9.23
CA THR A 119 -0.75 -0.56 -7.84
C THR A 119 -1.89 -0.91 -6.90
N LEU A 120 -3.14 -0.60 -7.26
CA LEU A 120 -4.30 -0.88 -6.43
C LEU A 120 -4.49 -2.38 -6.19
N MET A 121 -4.39 -3.23 -7.22
CA MET A 121 -4.57 -4.69 -7.01
C MET A 121 -3.54 -5.27 -6.05
N ASN A 122 -2.30 -4.82 -6.16
CA ASN A 122 -1.21 -5.29 -5.34
C ASN A 122 -1.30 -4.78 -3.89
N ASP A 123 -1.61 -3.50 -3.74
CA ASP A 123 -1.71 -2.86 -2.42
C ASP A 123 -2.96 -3.30 -1.67
N LEU A 124 -4.08 -3.54 -2.37
CA LEU A 124 -5.28 -4.11 -1.77
C LEU A 124 -4.99 -5.49 -1.17
N LEU A 125 -4.28 -6.35 -1.90
CA LEU A 125 -3.93 -7.68 -1.41
C LEU A 125 -2.98 -7.61 -0.20
N ALA A 126 -1.99 -6.72 -0.26
CA ALA A 126 -1.05 -6.50 0.85
C ALA A 126 -1.78 -6.00 2.10
N ASN A 127 -2.63 -4.98 1.95
CA ASN A 127 -3.38 -4.39 3.05
C ASN A 127 -4.40 -5.36 3.63
N LEU A 128 -5.04 -6.21 2.81
CA LEU A 128 -5.93 -7.28 3.30
C LEU A 128 -5.16 -8.30 4.15
N LEU A 129 -3.98 -8.73 3.69
CA LEU A 129 -3.12 -9.64 4.45
C LEU A 129 -2.67 -9.02 5.78
N LEU A 130 -2.24 -7.76 5.75
CA LEU A 130 -1.85 -7.03 6.96
C LEU A 130 -3.02 -6.86 7.93
N LEU A 131 -4.21 -6.53 7.41
CA LEU A 131 -5.40 -6.35 8.21
C LEU A 131 -5.81 -7.66 8.89
N VAL A 132 -5.93 -8.76 8.12
CA VAL A 132 -6.33 -10.06 8.68
C VAL A 132 -5.26 -10.61 9.62
N GLY A 133 -3.99 -10.60 9.20
CA GLY A 133 -2.90 -11.15 9.99
C GLY A 133 -2.55 -10.31 11.22
N GLY A 134 -2.58 -8.98 11.10
CA GLY A 134 -2.39 -8.07 12.22
C GLY A 134 -3.53 -8.14 13.24
N MET A 135 -4.77 -8.24 12.77
CA MET A 135 -5.93 -8.46 13.63
C MET A 135 -5.80 -9.78 14.40
N ALA A 136 -5.50 -10.89 13.71
CA ALA A 136 -5.28 -12.18 14.36
C ALA A 136 -4.17 -12.12 15.42
N MET A 137 -3.03 -11.52 15.09
CA MET A 137 -1.90 -11.36 16.00
C MET A 137 -2.25 -10.50 17.23
N ALA A 138 -2.98 -9.40 17.03
CA ALA A 138 -3.45 -8.55 18.13
C ALA A 138 -4.34 -9.34 19.09
N PHE A 139 -5.35 -10.06 18.58
CA PHE A 139 -6.25 -10.88 19.40
C PHE A 139 -5.51 -11.99 20.14
N THR A 140 -4.50 -12.63 19.54
CA THR A 140 -3.71 -13.68 20.21
C THR A 140 -2.82 -13.14 21.34
N THR A 141 -2.34 -11.90 21.25
CA THR A 141 -1.47 -11.30 22.28
C THR A 141 -2.27 -10.96 23.54
N SER A 142 -3.41 -10.26 23.41
CA SER A 142 -4.25 -9.88 24.55
C SER A 142 -5.65 -9.46 24.12
N TRP A 143 -6.62 -10.36 24.29
CA TRP A 143 -8.00 -10.12 23.87
C TRP A 143 -8.65 -8.87 24.51
N LYS A 144 -8.32 -8.56 25.77
CA LYS A 144 -8.85 -7.37 26.48
C LYS A 144 -8.37 -6.05 25.88
N LEU A 145 -7.07 -5.94 25.58
CA LEU A 145 -6.49 -4.74 24.98
C LEU A 145 -6.96 -4.55 23.53
N SER A 146 -7.10 -5.65 22.78
CA SER A 146 -7.60 -5.60 21.40
C SER A 146 -9.04 -5.10 21.31
N ILE A 147 -9.95 -5.54 22.18
CA ILE A 147 -11.34 -5.07 22.19
C ILE A 147 -11.42 -3.57 22.56
N LEU A 148 -10.59 -3.13 23.50
CA LEU A 148 -10.50 -1.71 23.85
C LEU A 148 -10.05 -0.88 22.63
N ALA A 149 -9.02 -1.34 21.92
CA ALA A 149 -8.56 -0.69 20.69
C ALA A 149 -9.64 -0.68 19.60
N LEU A 150 -10.37 -1.79 19.43
CA LEU A 150 -11.46 -1.90 18.45
C LEU A 150 -12.60 -0.92 18.73
N THR A 151 -12.88 -0.65 20.01
CA THR A 151 -13.95 0.28 20.43
C THR A 151 -13.68 1.73 19.99
N ILE A 152 -12.42 2.10 19.79
CA ILE A 152 -12.00 3.44 19.34
C ILE A 152 -12.19 3.60 17.81
N VAL A 153 -12.24 2.52 17.04
CA VAL A 153 -12.33 2.57 15.57
C VAL A 153 -13.67 3.13 15.04
N PRO A 154 -14.86 2.74 15.56
CA PRO A 154 -16.15 3.28 15.11
C PRO A 154 -16.30 4.81 15.18
N PRO A 155 -15.99 5.50 16.30
CA PRO A 155 -16.15 6.96 16.37
C PRO A 155 -15.22 7.68 15.38
N ILE A 156 -13.99 7.22 15.20
CA ILE A 156 -13.07 7.76 14.20
C ILE A 156 -13.64 7.60 12.79
N THR A 157 -14.16 6.40 12.48
CA THR A 157 -14.77 6.11 11.18
C THR A 157 -15.99 6.98 10.92
N TYR A 158 -16.80 7.25 11.94
CA TYR A 158 -17.94 8.15 11.85
C TYR A 158 -17.51 9.60 11.52
N CYS A 159 -16.55 10.15 12.27
CA CYS A 159 -16.00 11.48 12.02
C CYS A 159 -15.40 11.59 10.61
N TYR A 160 -14.63 10.58 10.19
CA TYR A 160 -14.05 10.53 8.84
C TYR A 160 -15.14 10.52 7.75
N ARG A 161 -16.20 9.73 7.92
CA ARG A 161 -17.32 9.68 6.95
C ARG A 161 -18.06 11.02 6.87
N ALA A 162 -18.26 11.70 7.99
CA ALA A 162 -18.87 13.03 8.03
C ALA A 162 -18.02 14.05 7.25
N TYR A 163 -16.71 14.07 7.52
CA TYR A 163 -15.76 14.91 6.80
C TYR A 163 -15.73 14.61 5.30
N ALA A 164 -15.69 13.33 4.92
CA ALA A 164 -15.69 12.92 3.52
C ALA A 164 -16.97 13.32 2.78
N LYS A 165 -18.14 13.26 3.44
CA LYS A 165 -19.41 13.71 2.85
C LYS A 165 -19.40 15.21 2.58
N TRP A 166 -18.89 16.00 3.53
CA TRP A 166 -18.74 17.44 3.37
C TRP A 166 -17.75 17.79 2.23
N GLY A 167 -16.58 17.14 2.20
CA GLY A 167 -15.56 17.38 1.17
C GLY A 167 -16.04 17.08 -0.26
N ARG A 168 -16.86 16.04 -0.45
CA ARG A 168 -17.49 15.77 -1.76
C ARG A 168 -18.41 16.90 -2.23
N GLY A 169 -19.11 17.55 -1.30
CA GLY A 169 -19.95 18.72 -1.62
C GLY A 169 -19.11 19.90 -2.13
N VAL A 170 -18.00 20.19 -1.45
CA VAL A 170 -17.08 21.28 -1.82
C VAL A 170 -16.41 21.01 -3.17
N ASN A 171 -15.92 19.78 -3.41
CA ASN A 171 -15.33 19.42 -4.70
C ASN A 171 -16.35 19.61 -5.83
N ARG A 172 -17.62 19.22 -5.62
CA ARG A 172 -18.67 19.41 -6.63
C ARG A 172 -18.88 20.89 -6.97
N SER A 173 -18.91 21.80 -5.98
CA SER A 173 -19.06 23.23 -6.26
C SER A 173 -17.85 23.81 -7.01
N ILE A 174 -16.64 23.34 -6.71
CA ILE A 174 -15.42 23.76 -7.43
C ILE A 174 -15.52 23.35 -8.90
N TYR A 175 -15.89 22.09 -9.19
CA TYR A 175 -16.05 21.63 -10.58
C TYR A 175 -17.17 22.36 -11.33
N CYS A 176 -18.28 22.70 -10.66
CA CYS A 176 -19.35 23.50 -11.27
C CYS A 176 -18.89 24.91 -11.62
N ALA A 177 -18.16 25.59 -10.71
CA ALA A 177 -17.64 26.94 -10.96
C ALA A 177 -16.62 26.96 -12.11
N PHE A 178 -15.74 25.95 -12.22
CA PHE A 178 -14.86 25.79 -13.37
C PHE A 178 -15.63 25.56 -14.67
N GLY A 179 -16.71 24.77 -14.64
CA GLY A 179 -17.57 24.54 -15.80
C GLY A 179 -18.24 25.82 -16.30
N GLU A 180 -18.78 26.63 -15.38
CA GLU A 180 -19.45 27.89 -15.68
C GLU A 180 -18.49 28.94 -16.25
N ALA A 181 -17.31 29.11 -15.64
CA ALA A 181 -16.27 29.99 -16.15
C ALA A 181 -15.81 29.61 -17.58
N ASN A 182 -15.69 28.30 -17.86
CA ASN A 182 -15.32 27.82 -19.19
C ASN A 182 -16.44 28.05 -20.21
N SER A 183 -17.71 27.95 -19.80
CA SER A 183 -18.87 28.22 -20.66
C SER A 183 -19.07 29.70 -20.98
N THR A 184 -18.58 30.62 -20.13
CA THR A 184 -18.63 32.06 -20.40
C THR A 184 -17.46 32.57 -21.26
N ALA A 185 -16.40 31.76 -21.41
CA ALA A 185 -15.19 32.12 -22.16
C ALA A 185 -15.22 31.68 -23.65
N THR A 186 -16.14 30.80 -24.03
CA THR A 186 -16.46 30.39 -25.41
C THR A 186 -17.74 31.03 -25.88
#